data_AF-A0A523WFJ9-F1
#
_entry.id   AF-A0A523WFJ9-F1
#
_cell.length_a   1.000
_cell.length_b   1.000
_cell.length_c   1.000
_cell.angle_alpha   90.00
_cell.angle_beta   90.00
_cell.angle_gamma   90.00
#
_symmetry.space_group_name_H-M   'P 1'
#
loop_
_entity.id
_entity.type
_entity.pdbx_description
1 polymer ?
#
loop_
_entity_poly.entity_id
_entity_poly.type
_entity_poly.pdbx_seq_one_letter_code
_entity_poly.pdbx_strand_id
1 'polypeptide(L)'
;MEAEKQILERTPPQAVDVEQAVLGAFLLDSDAIGRCLEIIGEDCFYRDVHRKIFNACVSLYDRREPVDLITLSEELSRGGQLEEVGGRSYLVTLTELVASAANVEHHARIILEKATLNQLMSTCTEIINSCYDPTQEPDSLLDLSEQKIFSIKEKRLKQSFVSLRDILPQTMQDLDEYAEKGGTLTGLSTGFDRLDDLTAGLQPADLIIVAGRPAMGKTAFCLNIAEHLALEEKIPVAVFSLEMSKEQLAQRMLCSRAKVSSNLLRRGRLKDYQWTNLSIAVG
;
A
#
# COMPACT_ATOMS: atom_id res chain seq x y z
N MET A 1 -3.35 -19.75 31.19
CA MET A 1 -3.78 -21.16 31.09
C MET A 1 -5.16 -21.32 30.44
N GLU A 2 -6.28 -20.81 30.97
CA GLU A 2 -7.62 -20.97 30.34
C GLU A 2 -7.71 -20.32 28.95
N ALA A 3 -7.22 -19.07 28.81
CA ALA A 3 -7.26 -18.32 27.55
C ALA A 3 -6.32 -18.90 26.48
N GLU A 4 -5.18 -19.45 26.90
CA GLU A 4 -4.20 -20.14 26.05
C GLU A 4 -4.78 -21.43 25.47
N LYS A 5 -5.54 -22.17 26.29
CA LYS A 5 -6.26 -23.38 25.90
C LYS A 5 -7.40 -23.08 24.92
N GLN A 6 -8.11 -21.96 25.11
CA GLN A 6 -9.14 -21.47 24.19
C GLN A 6 -8.60 -21.00 22.82
N ILE A 7 -7.35 -20.52 22.75
CA ILE A 7 -6.71 -20.15 21.48
C ILE A 7 -6.31 -21.40 20.68
N LEU A 8 -5.84 -22.46 21.36
CA LEU A 8 -5.52 -23.74 20.73
C LEU A 8 -6.75 -24.55 20.29
N GLU A 9 -7.92 -24.34 20.90
CA GLU A 9 -9.18 -25.02 20.53
C GLU A 9 -9.93 -24.33 19.38
N ARG A 10 -9.49 -23.15 18.93
CA ARG A 10 -10.10 -22.43 17.82
C ARG A 10 -9.55 -22.92 16.50
N THR A 11 -10.45 -23.34 15.61
CA THR A 11 -10.08 -23.61 14.22
C THR A 11 -9.59 -22.31 13.56
N PRO A 12 -8.47 -22.36 12.83
CA PRO A 12 -7.98 -21.20 12.10
C PRO A 12 -9.05 -20.69 11.13
N PRO A 13 -9.12 -19.37 10.86
CA PRO A 13 -10.05 -18.80 9.90
C PRO A 13 -10.01 -19.50 8.54
N GLN A 14 -11.09 -20.17 8.16
CA GLN A 14 -11.19 -20.92 6.91
C GLN A 14 -12.61 -20.81 6.35
N ALA A 15 -12.74 -20.95 5.04
CA ALA A 15 -14.02 -20.96 4.33
C ALA A 15 -13.97 -22.02 3.22
N VAL A 16 -13.87 -23.29 3.64
CA VAL A 16 -13.65 -24.43 2.74
C VAL A 16 -14.82 -24.61 1.76
N ASP A 17 -16.04 -24.35 2.22
CA ASP A 17 -17.26 -24.29 1.43
C ASP A 17 -17.18 -23.23 0.31
N VAL A 18 -16.64 -22.06 0.64
CA VAL A 18 -16.43 -20.97 -0.33
C VAL A 18 -15.31 -21.30 -1.31
N GLU A 19 -14.24 -21.96 -0.87
CA GLU A 19 -13.18 -22.47 -1.76
C GLU A 19 -13.75 -23.47 -2.77
N GLN A 20 -14.59 -24.40 -2.32
CA GLN A 20 -15.27 -25.35 -3.21
C GLN A 20 -16.18 -24.63 -4.22
N ALA A 21 -16.88 -23.59 -3.79
CA ALA A 21 -17.75 -22.79 -4.66
C ALA A 21 -16.96 -22.03 -5.74
N VAL A 22 -15.78 -21.50 -5.42
CA VAL A 22 -14.93 -20.83 -6.42
C VAL A 22 -14.38 -21.82 -7.43
N LEU A 23 -13.86 -22.97 -6.98
CA LEU A 23 -13.32 -24.00 -7.88
C LEU A 23 -14.41 -24.62 -8.77
N GLY A 24 -15.62 -24.82 -8.23
CA GLY A 24 -16.76 -25.27 -9.02
C GLY A 24 -17.19 -24.24 -10.06
N ALA A 25 -17.16 -22.95 -9.74
CA ALA A 25 -17.46 -21.88 -10.69
C ALA A 25 -16.49 -21.85 -11.88
N PHE A 26 -15.20 -22.16 -11.67
CA PHE A 26 -14.20 -22.23 -12.74
C PHE A 26 -14.48 -23.32 -13.77
N LEU A 27 -15.11 -24.41 -13.35
CA LEU A 27 -15.51 -25.51 -14.24
C LEU A 27 -16.78 -25.22 -15.04
N LEU A 28 -17.55 -24.20 -14.63
CA LEU A 28 -18.76 -23.75 -15.33
C LEU A 28 -18.48 -22.60 -16.30
N ASP A 29 -17.59 -21.69 -15.92
CA ASP A 29 -17.28 -20.48 -16.67
C ASP A 29 -15.77 -20.18 -16.60
N SER A 30 -15.08 -20.28 -17.74
CA SER A 30 -13.65 -19.99 -17.85
C SER A 30 -13.33 -18.50 -17.61
N ASP A 31 -14.27 -17.59 -17.86
CA ASP A 31 -14.07 -16.15 -17.64
C ASP A 31 -14.06 -15.81 -16.14
N ALA A 32 -14.67 -16.65 -15.31
CA ALA A 32 -14.61 -16.54 -13.85
C ALA A 32 -13.16 -16.67 -13.32
N ILE A 33 -12.31 -17.43 -14.00
CA ILE A 33 -10.90 -17.62 -13.62
C ILE A 33 -10.14 -16.29 -13.70
N GLY A 34 -10.27 -15.58 -14.81
CA GLY A 34 -9.60 -14.28 -15.01
C GLY A 34 -9.98 -13.27 -13.93
N ARG A 35 -11.28 -13.14 -13.62
CA ARG A 35 -11.79 -12.24 -12.58
C ARG A 35 -11.30 -12.61 -11.19
N CYS A 36 -11.14 -13.90 -10.90
CA CYS A 36 -10.60 -14.35 -9.62
C CYS A 36 -9.10 -14.22 -9.49
N LEU A 37 -8.33 -14.37 -10.57
CA LEU A 37 -6.87 -14.22 -10.55
C LEU A 37 -6.43 -12.82 -10.15
N GLU A 38 -7.26 -11.80 -10.41
CA GLU A 38 -7.02 -10.43 -9.93
C GLU A 38 -7.17 -10.27 -8.40
N ILE A 39 -7.84 -11.21 -7.73
CA ILE A 39 -8.22 -11.09 -6.31
C ILE A 39 -7.45 -12.09 -5.44
N ILE A 40 -7.32 -13.34 -5.89
CA ILE A 40 -6.74 -14.44 -5.10
C ILE A 40 -5.62 -15.16 -5.85
N GLY A 41 -4.61 -15.59 -5.09
CA GLY A 41 -3.55 -16.47 -5.56
C GLY A 41 -3.62 -17.86 -4.93
N GLU A 42 -2.71 -18.74 -5.34
CA GLU A 42 -2.60 -20.13 -4.85
C GLU A 42 -2.40 -20.20 -3.31
N ASP A 43 -1.68 -19.23 -2.75
CA ASP A 43 -1.39 -19.09 -1.32
C ASP A 43 -2.64 -18.85 -0.47
N CYS A 44 -3.76 -18.41 -1.09
CA CYS A 44 -4.98 -18.06 -0.37
C CYS A 44 -5.81 -19.28 0.06
N PHE A 45 -5.62 -20.44 -0.58
CA PHE A 45 -6.39 -21.63 -0.26
C PHE A 45 -5.87 -22.31 1.00
N TYR A 46 -6.79 -22.62 1.92
CA TYR A 46 -6.50 -23.32 3.16
C TYR A 46 -6.18 -24.80 2.92
N ARG A 47 -6.90 -25.45 2.01
CA ARG A 47 -6.64 -26.86 1.64
C ARG A 47 -5.62 -26.96 0.52
N ASP A 48 -4.58 -27.75 0.74
CA ASP A 48 -3.57 -28.07 -0.28
C ASP A 48 -4.21 -28.71 -1.54
N VAL A 49 -5.24 -29.53 -1.34
CA VAL A 49 -6.05 -30.09 -2.44
C VAL A 49 -6.64 -28.99 -3.33
N HIS A 50 -7.20 -27.94 -2.74
CA HIS A 50 -7.78 -26.83 -3.50
C HIS A 50 -6.73 -25.98 -4.18
N ARG A 51 -5.56 -25.80 -3.56
CA ARG A 51 -4.41 -25.13 -4.17
C ARG A 51 -3.94 -25.85 -5.44
N LYS A 52 -3.82 -27.17 -5.39
CA LYS A 52 -3.44 -28.00 -6.57
C LYS A 52 -4.45 -27.87 -7.70
N ILE A 53 -5.75 -27.92 -7.37
CA ILE A 53 -6.82 -27.74 -8.36
C ILE A 53 -6.75 -26.33 -8.97
N PHE A 54 -6.61 -25.29 -8.16
CA PHE A 54 -6.46 -23.92 -8.62
C PHE A 54 -5.30 -23.77 -9.60
N ASN A 55 -4.12 -24.29 -9.25
CA ASN A 55 -2.93 -24.21 -10.11
C ASN A 55 -3.11 -24.94 -11.45
N ALA A 56 -3.80 -26.07 -11.45
CA ALA A 56 -4.14 -26.78 -12.69
C ALA A 56 -5.11 -25.95 -13.56
N CYS A 57 -6.12 -25.31 -12.96
CA CYS A 57 -7.02 -24.39 -13.68
C CYS A 57 -6.26 -23.20 -14.28
N VAL A 58 -5.34 -22.59 -13.53
CA VAL A 58 -4.51 -21.47 -14.01
C VAL A 58 -3.59 -21.91 -15.15
N SER A 59 -2.94 -23.07 -15.03
CA SER A 59 -2.08 -23.63 -16.08
C SER A 59 -2.83 -23.88 -17.39
N LEU A 60 -4.08 -24.34 -17.33
CA LEU A 60 -4.93 -24.51 -18.50
C LEU A 60 -5.38 -23.15 -19.07
N TYR A 61 -5.77 -22.22 -18.20
CA TYR A 61 -6.16 -20.86 -18.58
C TYR A 61 -5.02 -20.10 -19.30
N ASP A 62 -3.79 -20.18 -18.79
CA ASP A 62 -2.60 -19.56 -19.39
C ASP A 62 -2.30 -20.13 -20.78
N ARG A 63 -2.57 -21.42 -20.99
CA ARG A 63 -2.45 -22.09 -22.30
C ARG A 63 -3.64 -21.82 -23.22
N ARG A 64 -4.65 -21.07 -22.75
CA ARG A 64 -5.92 -20.82 -23.47
C ARG A 64 -6.67 -22.11 -23.80
N GLU A 65 -6.50 -23.13 -22.97
CA GLU A 65 -7.25 -24.37 -23.04
C GLU A 65 -8.53 -24.21 -22.19
N PRO A 66 -9.69 -24.72 -22.65
CA PRO A 66 -10.92 -24.64 -21.86
C PRO A 66 -10.77 -25.42 -20.56
N VAL A 67 -11.19 -24.83 -19.44
CA VAL A 67 -11.15 -25.46 -18.13
C VAL A 67 -12.50 -26.12 -17.86
N ASP A 68 -12.56 -27.43 -18.07
CA ASP A 68 -13.73 -28.25 -17.81
C ASP A 68 -13.33 -29.51 -17.03
N LEU A 69 -14.32 -30.31 -16.62
CA LEU A 69 -14.09 -31.51 -15.83
C LEU A 69 -13.12 -32.50 -16.51
N ILE A 70 -13.16 -32.59 -17.84
CA ILE A 70 -12.34 -33.52 -18.61
C ILE A 70 -10.91 -32.98 -18.68
N THR A 71 -10.72 -31.74 -19.15
CA THR A 71 -9.39 -31.13 -19.31
C THR A 71 -8.67 -30.97 -17.99
N LEU A 72 -9.37 -30.58 -16.92
CA LEU A 72 -8.80 -30.51 -15.57
C LEU A 72 -8.39 -31.89 -15.05
N SER A 73 -9.22 -32.92 -15.27
CA SER A 73 -8.88 -34.28 -14.84
C SER A 73 -7.66 -34.84 -15.58
N GLU A 74 -7.50 -34.53 -16.87
CA GLU A 74 -6.35 -34.91 -17.68
C GLU A 74 -5.09 -34.17 -17.22
N GLU A 75 -5.19 -32.86 -16.96
CA GLU A 75 -4.07 -32.06 -16.45
C GLU A 75 -3.55 -32.58 -15.11
N LEU A 76 -4.46 -32.84 -14.17
CA LEU A 76 -4.11 -33.39 -12.86
C LEU A 76 -3.59 -34.82 -12.96
N SER A 77 -4.08 -35.62 -13.91
CA SER A 77 -3.58 -36.97 -14.16
C SER A 77 -2.17 -36.95 -14.72
N ARG A 78 -1.90 -36.07 -15.69
CA ARG A 78 -0.56 -35.85 -16.27
C ARG A 78 0.45 -35.39 -15.23
N GLY A 79 0.03 -34.58 -14.27
CA GLY A 79 0.82 -34.16 -13.13
C GLY A 79 0.98 -35.21 -12.02
N GLY A 80 0.29 -36.35 -12.10
CA GLY A 80 0.27 -37.37 -11.04
C GLY A 80 -0.48 -36.97 -9.77
N GLN A 81 -1.26 -35.89 -9.81
CA GLN A 81 -1.93 -35.27 -8.66
C GLN A 81 -3.42 -35.63 -8.55
N LEU A 82 -3.99 -36.30 -9.56
CA LEU A 82 -5.43 -36.60 -9.61
C LEU A 82 -5.92 -37.40 -8.39
N GLU A 83 -5.17 -38.41 -7.95
CA GLU A 83 -5.53 -39.21 -6.77
C GLU A 83 -5.38 -38.41 -5.47
N GLU A 84 -4.39 -37.51 -5.40
CA GLU A 84 -4.16 -36.67 -4.21
C GLU A 84 -5.29 -35.67 -3.98
N VAL A 85 -5.96 -35.21 -5.04
CA VAL A 85 -7.10 -34.28 -4.93
C VAL A 85 -8.43 -34.98 -4.66
N GLY A 86 -8.44 -36.31 -4.47
CA GLY A 86 -9.66 -37.10 -4.24
C GLY A 86 -10.29 -37.66 -5.52
N GLY A 87 -9.55 -37.66 -6.63
CA GLY A 87 -9.95 -38.27 -7.89
C GLY A 87 -11.01 -37.48 -8.66
N ARG A 88 -11.45 -38.06 -9.77
CA ARG A 88 -12.47 -37.47 -10.64
C ARG A 88 -13.81 -37.29 -9.92
N SER A 89 -14.12 -38.13 -8.93
CA SER A 89 -15.33 -38.01 -8.10
C SER A 89 -15.38 -36.68 -7.36
N TYR A 90 -14.24 -36.22 -6.81
CA TYR A 90 -14.21 -34.95 -6.09
C TYR A 90 -14.48 -33.76 -7.01
N LEU A 91 -13.89 -33.77 -8.22
CA LEU A 91 -14.13 -32.71 -9.21
C LEU A 91 -15.59 -32.65 -9.66
N VAL A 92 -16.27 -33.80 -9.79
CA VAL A 92 -17.73 -33.83 -10.06
C VAL A 92 -18.49 -33.19 -8.91
N THR A 93 -18.16 -33.51 -7.65
CA THR A 93 -18.80 -32.89 -6.49
C THR A 93 -18.63 -31.36 -6.49
N LEU A 94 -17.47 -30.83 -6.90
CA LEU A 94 -17.28 -29.38 -7.03
C LEU A 94 -18.24 -28.74 -8.05
N THR A 95 -18.50 -29.42 -9.17
CA THR A 95 -19.47 -28.91 -10.17
C THR A 95 -20.91 -28.94 -9.67
N GLU A 96 -21.27 -29.88 -8.80
CA GLU A 96 -22.63 -30.00 -8.25
C GLU A 96 -22.93 -28.97 -7.16
N LEU A 97 -21.90 -28.46 -6.48
CA LEU A 97 -22.03 -27.49 -5.38
C LEU A 97 -22.35 -26.07 -5.86
N VAL A 98 -22.18 -25.77 -7.14
CA VAL A 98 -22.27 -24.41 -7.69
C VAL A 98 -23.36 -24.34 -8.76
N ALA A 99 -24.34 -23.46 -8.54
CA ALA A 99 -25.39 -23.19 -9.52
C ALA A 99 -25.04 -22.08 -10.52
N SER A 100 -24.10 -21.18 -10.18
CA SER A 100 -23.73 -20.02 -11.00
C SER A 100 -22.35 -19.46 -10.64
N ALA A 101 -21.63 -18.97 -11.64
CA ALA A 101 -20.36 -18.25 -11.50
C ALA A 101 -20.52 -16.72 -11.27
N ALA A 102 -21.75 -16.21 -11.14
CA ALA A 102 -22.01 -14.78 -11.01
C ALA A 102 -21.33 -14.14 -9.78
N ASN A 103 -21.29 -14.86 -8.65
CA ASN A 103 -20.79 -14.34 -7.37
C ASN A 103 -19.32 -14.70 -7.09
N VAL A 104 -18.58 -15.17 -8.09
CA VAL A 104 -17.23 -15.72 -7.90
C VAL A 104 -16.26 -14.70 -7.28
N GLU A 105 -16.36 -13.42 -7.66
CA GLU A 105 -15.53 -12.34 -7.09
C GLU A 105 -15.81 -12.10 -5.61
N HIS A 106 -17.07 -12.18 -5.20
CA HIS A 106 -17.45 -12.03 -3.80
C HIS A 106 -16.90 -13.19 -2.96
N HIS A 107 -17.01 -14.41 -3.47
CA HIS A 107 -16.44 -15.60 -2.84
C HIS A 107 -14.91 -15.54 -2.77
N ALA A 108 -14.25 -15.08 -3.83
CA ALA A 108 -12.80 -14.86 -3.84
C ALA A 108 -12.36 -13.85 -2.77
N ARG A 109 -13.10 -12.75 -2.57
CA ARG A 109 -12.81 -11.78 -1.49
C ARG A 109 -12.92 -12.40 -0.10
N ILE A 110 -13.89 -13.30 0.13
CA ILE A 110 -14.01 -14.02 1.41
C ILE A 110 -12.78 -14.90 1.64
N ILE A 111 -12.34 -15.65 0.62
CA ILE A 111 -11.12 -16.48 0.70
C ILE A 111 -9.90 -15.61 1.02
N LEU A 112 -9.73 -14.49 0.31
CA LEU A 112 -8.65 -13.53 0.54
C LEU A 112 -8.64 -13.00 1.98
N GLU A 113 -9.81 -12.66 2.52
CA GLU A 113 -9.94 -12.20 3.91
C GLU A 113 -9.45 -13.27 4.89
N LYS A 114 -9.90 -14.54 4.73
CA LYS A 114 -9.47 -15.64 5.61
C LYS A 114 -7.99 -15.97 5.46
N ALA A 115 -7.46 -15.96 4.24
CA ALA A 115 -6.04 -16.12 3.97
C ALA A 115 -5.20 -15.03 4.66
N THR A 116 -5.65 -13.78 4.58
CA THR A 116 -4.97 -12.64 5.23
C THR A 116 -4.92 -12.82 6.75
N LEU A 117 -6.03 -13.26 7.36
CA LEU A 117 -6.09 -13.55 8.79
C LEU A 117 -5.12 -14.69 9.16
N ASN A 118 -5.06 -15.76 8.37
CA ASN A 118 -4.11 -16.85 8.60
C ASN A 118 -2.65 -16.40 8.47
N GLN A 119 -2.33 -15.58 7.46
CA GLN A 119 -0.98 -15.04 7.29
C GLN A 119 -0.57 -14.13 8.45
N LEU A 120 -1.51 -13.32 8.95
CA LEU A 120 -1.30 -12.49 10.13
C LEU A 120 -1.05 -13.36 11.37
N MET A 121 -1.85 -14.42 11.57
CA MET A 121 -1.63 -15.36 12.66
C MET A 121 -0.25 -16.01 12.60
N SER A 122 0.17 -16.52 11.44
CA SER A 122 1.51 -17.10 11.24
C SER A 122 2.60 -16.09 11.59
N THR A 123 2.45 -14.86 11.09
CA THR A 123 3.41 -13.78 11.33
C THR A 123 3.50 -13.42 12.81
N CYS A 124 2.37 -13.33 13.51
CA CYS A 124 2.34 -13.10 14.95
C CYS A 124 3.00 -14.25 15.72
N THR A 125 2.75 -15.51 15.34
CA THR A 125 3.41 -16.66 15.96
C THR A 125 4.92 -16.63 15.76
N GLU A 126 5.39 -16.25 14.58
CA GLU A 126 6.82 -16.05 14.32
C GLU A 126 7.41 -14.93 15.20
N ILE A 127 6.74 -13.79 15.31
CA ILE A 127 7.16 -12.68 16.18
C ILE A 127 7.24 -13.14 17.65
N ILE A 128 6.22 -13.87 18.13
CA ILE A 128 6.21 -14.42 19.49
C ILE A 128 7.40 -15.36 19.70
N ASN A 129 7.69 -16.25 18.74
CA ASN A 129 8.84 -17.15 18.81
C ASN A 129 10.16 -16.36 18.84
N SER A 130 10.28 -15.29 18.05
CA SER A 130 11.44 -14.40 18.07
C SER A 130 11.63 -13.69 19.41
N CYS A 131 10.56 -13.35 20.14
CA CYS A 131 10.66 -12.75 21.48
C CYS A 131 11.26 -13.69 22.54
N TYR A 132 11.21 -15.00 22.33
CA TYR A 132 11.82 -15.99 23.23
C TYR A 132 13.30 -16.24 22.91
N ASP A 133 13.83 -15.73 21.81
CA ASP A 133 15.24 -15.87 21.43
C ASP A 133 16.10 -14.83 22.16
N PRO A 134 16.98 -15.23 23.10
CA PRO A 134 17.80 -14.30 23.88
C PRO A 134 18.91 -13.62 23.08
N THR A 135 19.11 -13.99 21.80
CA THR A 135 20.14 -13.40 20.93
C THR A 135 19.67 -12.15 20.18
N GLN A 136 18.36 -11.88 20.16
CA GLN A 136 17.75 -10.77 19.44
C GLN A 136 17.78 -9.48 20.26
N GLU A 137 18.17 -8.36 19.64
CA GLU A 137 18.06 -7.03 20.24
C GLU A 137 16.62 -6.50 20.09
N PRO A 138 16.00 -5.91 21.15
CA PRO A 138 14.60 -5.48 21.11
C PRO A 138 14.25 -4.52 19.95
N ASP A 139 15.10 -3.54 19.66
CA ASP A 139 14.85 -2.57 18.58
C ASP A 139 14.88 -3.25 17.21
N SER A 140 15.81 -4.18 16.99
CA SER A 140 15.87 -4.96 15.74
C SER A 140 14.63 -5.85 15.58
N LEU A 141 14.05 -6.36 16.67
CA LEU A 141 12.84 -7.18 16.62
C LEU A 141 11.60 -6.33 16.30
N LEU A 142 11.53 -5.10 16.79
CA LEU A 142 10.48 -4.14 16.41
C LEU A 142 10.53 -3.85 14.91
N ASP A 143 11.71 -3.52 14.37
CA ASP A 143 11.90 -3.26 12.94
C ASP A 143 11.50 -4.47 12.07
N LEU A 144 11.93 -5.69 12.46
CA LEU A 144 11.56 -6.93 11.78
C LEU A 144 10.05 -7.18 11.81
N SER A 145 9.41 -6.88 12.94
CA SER A 145 7.97 -7.02 13.12
C SER A 145 7.20 -6.05 12.22
N GLU A 146 7.61 -4.78 12.16
CA GLU A 146 7.04 -3.79 11.25
C GLU A 146 7.17 -4.25 9.79
N GLN A 147 8.35 -4.70 9.39
CA GLN A 147 8.60 -5.19 8.03
C GLN A 147 7.71 -6.39 7.68
N LYS A 148 7.60 -7.37 8.57
CA LYS A 148 6.76 -8.56 8.36
C LYS A 148 5.29 -8.19 8.21
N ILE A 149 4.75 -7.36 9.09
CA ILE A 149 3.35 -6.91 9.02
C ILE A 149 3.10 -6.08 7.75
N PHE A 150 4.04 -5.21 7.39
CA PHE A 150 3.94 -4.40 6.17
C PHE A 150 3.92 -5.27 4.90
N SER A 151 4.69 -6.36 4.86
CA SER A 151 4.74 -7.27 3.72
C SER A 151 3.39 -7.95 3.41
N ILE A 152 2.56 -8.19 4.42
CA ILE A 152 1.19 -8.72 4.26
C ILE A 152 0.34 -7.71 3.48
N LYS A 153 0.47 -6.42 3.79
CA LYS A 153 -0.23 -5.33 3.10
C LYS A 153 0.27 -5.17 1.66
N GLU A 154 1.57 -5.32 1.43
CA GLU A 154 2.17 -5.16 0.09
C GLU A 154 1.79 -6.31 -0.87
N LYS A 155 1.71 -7.56 -0.38
CA LYS A 155 1.22 -8.68 -1.21
C LYS A 155 -0.18 -8.43 -1.79
N ARG A 156 -1.03 -7.70 -1.07
CA ARG A 156 -2.37 -7.28 -1.55
C ARG A 156 -2.33 -6.25 -2.68
N LEU A 157 -1.23 -5.52 -2.82
CA LEU A 157 -1.06 -4.45 -3.82
C LEU A 157 -0.35 -4.94 -5.10
N LYS A 158 0.26 -6.13 -5.09
CA LYS A 158 0.90 -6.72 -6.26
C LYS A 158 -0.12 -7.44 -7.14
N GLN A 159 -0.97 -6.67 -7.84
CA GLN A 159 -1.28 -6.84 -9.26
C GLN A 159 -2.32 -5.81 -9.75
N SER A 160 -1.96 -5.08 -10.81
CA SER A 160 -2.69 -5.10 -12.09
C SER A 160 -1.98 -4.19 -13.08
N PHE A 161 -1.71 -4.71 -14.28
CA PHE A 161 -1.44 -3.86 -15.43
C PHE A 161 -2.76 -3.17 -15.78
N VAL A 162 -2.81 -1.85 -15.69
CA VAL A 162 -4.00 -1.10 -16.06
C VAL A 162 -3.92 -0.79 -17.55
N SER A 163 -5.00 -1.06 -18.30
CA SER A 163 -5.08 -0.69 -19.70
C SER A 163 -5.07 0.83 -19.83
N LEU A 164 -4.26 1.35 -20.76
CA LEU A 164 -4.21 2.79 -21.02
C LEU A 164 -5.59 3.36 -21.39
N ARG A 165 -6.45 2.55 -22.03
CA ARG A 165 -7.83 2.94 -22.39
C ARG A 165 -8.70 3.27 -21.18
N ASP A 166 -8.39 2.70 -20.02
CA ASP A 166 -9.16 2.91 -18.79
C ASP A 166 -8.68 4.15 -18.03
N ILE A 167 -7.43 4.56 -18.25
CA ILE A 167 -6.81 5.75 -17.62
C ILE A 167 -7.11 7.03 -18.41
N LEU A 168 -7.09 6.94 -19.74
CA LEU A 168 -7.23 8.10 -20.63
C LEU A 168 -8.49 8.95 -20.38
N PRO A 169 -9.69 8.39 -20.12
CA PRO A 169 -10.87 9.21 -19.82
C PRO A 169 -10.69 10.08 -18.57
N GLN A 170 -10.12 9.52 -17.50
CA GLN A 170 -9.86 10.26 -16.27
C GLN A 170 -8.80 11.34 -16.50
N THR A 171 -7.71 11.02 -17.20
CA THR A 171 -6.65 12.00 -17.49
C THR A 171 -7.17 13.17 -18.33
N MET A 172 -8.08 12.92 -19.29
CA MET A 172 -8.69 14.00 -20.08
C MET A 172 -9.61 14.88 -19.23
N GLN A 173 -10.39 14.29 -18.31
CA GLN A 173 -11.20 15.07 -17.35
C GLN A 173 -10.33 15.96 -16.47
N ASP A 174 -9.23 15.43 -15.93
CA ASP A 174 -8.30 16.21 -15.11
C ASP A 174 -7.71 17.39 -15.92
N LEU A 175 -7.37 17.18 -17.20
CA LEU A 175 -6.88 18.22 -18.11
C LEU A 175 -7.92 19.30 -18.40
N ASP A 176 -9.18 18.91 -18.61
CA ASP A 176 -10.28 19.86 -18.82
C ASP A 176 -10.52 20.72 -17.58
N GLU A 177 -10.47 20.14 -16.37
CA GLU A 177 -10.55 20.89 -15.11
C GLU A 177 -9.41 21.91 -14.95
N TYR A 178 -8.19 21.57 -15.36
CA TYR A 178 -7.06 22.52 -15.34
C TYR A 178 -7.26 23.66 -16.35
N ALA A 179 -7.81 23.36 -17.53
CA ALA A 179 -8.09 24.36 -18.55
C ALA A 179 -9.19 25.34 -18.11
N GLU A 180 -10.25 24.85 -17.45
CA GLU A 180 -11.36 25.68 -16.94
C GLU A 180 -10.94 26.63 -15.82
N LYS A 181 -9.96 26.23 -14.98
CA LYS A 181 -9.40 27.09 -13.92
C LYS A 181 -8.55 28.25 -14.45
N GLY A 182 -8.44 28.42 -15.78
CA GLY A 182 -7.93 29.66 -16.39
C GLY A 182 -6.42 29.83 -16.30
N GLY A 183 -5.65 28.72 -16.24
CA GLY A 183 -4.19 28.76 -16.19
C GLY A 183 -3.61 29.07 -14.80
N THR A 184 -4.39 28.88 -13.73
CA THR A 184 -3.85 28.81 -12.39
C THR A 184 -2.87 27.65 -12.25
N LEU A 185 -1.86 27.84 -11.42
CA LEU A 185 -0.83 26.85 -11.07
C LEU A 185 -1.43 25.44 -10.87
N THR A 186 -0.96 24.44 -11.62
CA THR A 186 -1.48 23.07 -11.51
C THR A 186 -0.98 22.37 -10.24
N GLY A 187 0.24 22.71 -9.81
CA GLY A 187 0.85 22.26 -8.58
C GLY A 187 0.69 23.26 -7.42
N LEU A 188 1.32 22.94 -6.29
CA LEU A 188 1.34 23.81 -5.11
C LEU A 188 2.27 25.01 -5.32
N SER A 189 1.82 26.20 -4.94
CA SER A 189 2.62 27.44 -4.99
C SER A 189 3.86 27.35 -4.11
N THR A 190 5.03 27.65 -4.67
CA THR A 190 6.27 27.75 -3.88
C THR A 190 6.39 29.07 -3.13
N GLY A 191 5.56 30.07 -3.50
CA GLY A 191 5.66 31.44 -3.01
C GLY A 191 6.73 32.26 -3.72
N PHE A 192 7.29 31.72 -4.80
CA PHE A 192 8.24 32.39 -5.68
C PHE A 192 7.66 32.42 -7.09
N ASP A 193 6.99 33.51 -7.46
CA ASP A 193 6.26 33.64 -8.73
C ASP A 193 7.08 33.15 -9.94
N ARG A 194 8.36 33.54 -10.02
CA ARG A 194 9.23 33.11 -11.14
C ARG A 194 9.54 31.62 -11.16
N LEU A 195 9.61 30.98 -10.00
CA LEU A 195 9.81 29.53 -9.92
C LEU A 195 8.51 28.81 -10.29
N ASP A 196 7.40 29.31 -9.79
CA ASP A 196 6.06 28.80 -10.07
C ASP A 196 5.71 28.91 -11.56
N ASP A 197 6.09 30.00 -12.21
CA ASP A 197 5.97 30.18 -13.66
C ASP A 197 6.77 29.12 -14.46
N LEU A 198 7.92 28.68 -13.94
CA LEU A 198 8.80 27.72 -14.59
C LEU A 198 8.39 26.26 -14.33
N THR A 199 7.85 25.97 -13.15
CA THR A 199 7.53 24.59 -12.73
C THR A 199 6.03 24.29 -12.75
N ALA A 200 5.19 25.31 -12.97
CA ALA A 200 3.76 25.26 -12.69
C ALA A 200 3.46 24.80 -11.25
N GLY A 201 4.30 25.20 -10.29
CA GLY A 201 4.25 24.80 -8.88
C GLY A 201 4.89 23.45 -8.59
N LEU A 202 4.68 22.92 -7.39
CA LEU A 202 5.11 21.60 -6.96
C LEU A 202 4.03 20.56 -7.30
N GLN A 203 4.30 19.66 -8.23
CA GLN A 203 3.30 18.70 -8.71
C GLN A 203 3.06 17.55 -7.70
N PRO A 204 1.82 17.09 -7.53
CA PRO A 204 1.53 15.87 -6.79
C PRO A 204 2.26 14.65 -7.38
N ALA A 205 2.68 13.72 -6.53
CA ALA A 205 3.42 12.49 -6.89
C ALA A 205 4.88 12.67 -7.37
N ASP A 206 5.36 13.90 -7.56
CA ASP A 206 6.77 14.15 -7.92
C ASP A 206 7.72 14.09 -6.71
N LEU A 207 8.92 13.54 -6.94
CA LEU A 207 10.04 13.65 -6.01
C LEU A 207 10.95 14.81 -6.43
N ILE A 208 10.83 15.94 -5.72
CA ILE A 208 11.59 17.16 -6.03
C ILE A 208 12.87 17.22 -5.18
N ILE A 209 14.03 17.21 -5.84
CA ILE A 209 15.34 17.19 -5.19
C ILE A 209 16.02 18.55 -5.29
N VAL A 210 16.23 19.20 -4.13
CA VAL A 210 17.00 20.45 -4.03
C VAL A 210 18.46 20.15 -3.67
N ALA A 211 19.35 20.23 -4.65
CA ALA A 211 20.77 19.99 -4.49
C ALA A 211 21.61 21.27 -4.51
N GLY A 212 22.78 21.25 -3.88
CA GLY A 212 23.67 22.40 -3.79
C GLY A 212 24.79 22.18 -2.77
N ARG A 213 25.89 22.92 -2.90
CA ARG A 213 27.05 22.80 -1.99
C ARG A 213 26.68 23.18 -0.55
N PRO A 214 27.47 22.74 0.46
CA PRO A 214 27.32 23.22 1.84
C PRO A 214 27.29 24.75 1.90
N ALA A 215 26.49 25.29 2.83
CA ALA A 215 26.27 26.73 3.03
C ALA A 215 25.65 27.53 1.85
N MET A 216 25.19 26.88 0.77
CA MET A 216 24.51 27.56 -0.36
C MET A 216 23.02 27.86 -0.12
N GLY A 217 22.53 27.75 1.11
CA GLY A 217 21.16 28.16 1.46
C GLY A 217 20.03 27.16 1.18
N LYS A 218 20.33 25.89 0.84
CA LYS A 218 19.31 24.83 0.61
C LYS A 218 18.24 24.77 1.69
N THR A 219 18.64 24.68 2.96
CA THR A 219 17.71 24.62 4.09
C THR A 219 16.86 25.89 4.16
N ALA A 220 17.46 27.07 3.95
CA ALA A 220 16.71 28.31 4.00
C ALA A 220 15.66 28.35 2.87
N PHE A 221 16.03 27.95 1.66
CA PHE A 221 15.12 27.85 0.52
C PHE A 221 13.95 26.91 0.80
N CYS A 222 14.20 25.66 1.20
CA CYS A 222 13.14 24.70 1.49
C CYS A 222 12.23 25.15 2.64
N LEU A 223 12.78 25.79 3.68
CA LEU A 223 11.99 26.29 4.79
C LEU A 223 11.07 27.46 4.39
N ASN A 224 11.50 28.33 3.46
CA ASN A 224 10.65 29.44 2.99
C ASN A 224 9.46 28.90 2.18
N ILE A 225 9.68 27.89 1.34
CA ILE A 225 8.58 27.20 0.63
C ILE A 225 7.62 26.56 1.63
N ALA A 226 8.16 25.82 2.60
CA ALA A 226 7.35 25.19 3.65
C ALA A 226 6.54 26.22 4.47
N GLU A 227 7.15 27.36 4.80
CA GLU A 227 6.48 28.46 5.52
C GLU A 227 5.34 29.06 4.68
N HIS A 228 5.57 29.32 3.39
CA HIS A 228 4.54 29.84 2.48
C HIS A 228 3.35 28.89 2.36
N LEU A 229 3.61 27.61 2.09
CA LEU A 229 2.57 26.58 1.99
C LEU A 229 1.75 26.45 3.29
N ALA A 230 2.42 26.47 4.44
CA ALA A 230 1.75 26.32 5.73
C ALA A 230 0.94 27.55 6.13
N LEU A 231 1.46 28.75 5.87
CA LEU A 231 0.89 29.99 6.42
C LEU A 231 -0.01 30.74 5.44
N GLU A 232 0.33 30.77 4.15
CA GLU A 232 -0.46 31.48 3.13
C GLU A 232 -1.48 30.52 2.50
N GLU A 233 -1.03 29.35 2.02
CA GLU A 233 -1.90 28.35 1.39
C GLU A 233 -2.68 27.47 2.39
N LYS A 234 -2.33 27.54 3.69
CA LYS A 234 -2.95 26.76 4.79
C LYS A 234 -2.87 25.24 4.61
N ILE A 235 -1.84 24.76 3.92
CA ILE A 235 -1.61 23.33 3.68
C ILE A 235 -0.70 22.78 4.78
N PRO A 236 -1.07 21.67 5.45
CA PRO A 236 -0.19 21.04 6.44
C PRO A 236 1.14 20.57 5.83
N VAL A 237 2.27 21.03 6.38
CA VAL A 237 3.62 20.65 5.92
C VAL A 237 4.38 19.92 7.03
N ALA A 238 4.96 18.77 6.68
CA ALA A 238 5.88 18.04 7.55
C ALA A 238 7.34 18.31 7.15
N VAL A 239 8.20 18.61 8.13
CA VAL A 239 9.63 18.85 7.91
C VAL A 239 10.46 17.84 8.69
N PHE A 240 11.26 17.06 7.97
CA PHE A 240 12.24 16.15 8.54
C PHE A 240 13.64 16.74 8.39
N SER A 241 14.37 16.86 9.50
CA SER A 241 15.72 17.42 9.51
C SER A 241 16.69 16.50 10.22
N LEU A 242 17.77 16.15 9.51
CA LEU A 242 18.82 15.27 9.98
C LEU A 242 20.11 16.03 10.35
N GLU A 243 20.25 17.28 9.91
CA GLU A 243 21.45 18.10 10.15
C GLU A 243 21.24 19.13 11.27
N MET A 244 20.04 19.73 11.35
CA MET A 244 19.72 20.79 12.30
C MET A 244 18.70 20.32 13.34
N SER A 245 18.84 20.81 14.57
CA SER A 245 17.86 20.56 15.63
C SER A 245 16.55 21.30 15.37
N LYS A 246 15.46 20.80 15.96
CA LYS A 246 14.12 21.41 15.85
C LYS A 246 14.11 22.86 16.34
N GLU A 247 14.85 23.19 17.39
CA GLU A 247 14.97 24.54 17.94
C GLU A 247 15.67 25.48 16.96
N GLN A 248 16.72 25.01 16.28
CA GLN A 248 17.43 25.82 15.29
C GLN A 248 16.58 26.13 14.06
N LEU A 249 15.74 25.18 13.61
CA LEU A 249 14.80 25.41 12.52
C LEU A 249 13.70 26.39 12.93
N ALA A 250 13.08 26.18 14.10
CA ALA A 250 12.06 27.08 14.62
C ALA A 250 12.60 28.51 14.77
N GLN A 251 13.82 28.67 15.28
CA GLN A 251 14.48 29.97 15.38
C GLN A 251 14.67 30.62 14.00
N ARG A 252 15.03 29.86 12.97
CA ARG A 252 15.18 30.39 11.60
C ARG A 252 13.86 30.84 11.00
N MET A 253 12.80 30.03 11.15
CA MET A 253 11.45 30.40 10.70
C MET A 253 10.97 31.67 11.40
N LEU A 254 11.12 31.75 12.72
CA LEU A 254 10.76 32.95 13.50
C LEU A 254 11.54 34.19 13.06
N CYS A 255 12.85 34.06 12.82
CA CYS A 255 13.67 35.17 12.31
C CYS A 255 13.22 35.62 10.92
N SER A 256 12.90 34.65 10.04
CA SER A 256 12.40 34.89 8.68
C SER A 256 11.13 35.73 8.73
N ARG A 257 10.14 35.27 9.50
CA ARG A 257 8.83 35.90 9.65
C ARG A 257 8.89 37.26 10.33
N ALA A 258 9.63 37.38 11.44
CA ALA A 258 9.78 38.63 12.18
C ALA A 258 10.68 39.66 11.46
N LYS A 259 11.34 39.26 10.36
CA LYS A 259 12.38 40.04 9.66
C LYS A 259 13.48 40.52 10.60
N VAL A 260 13.90 39.65 11.51
CA VAL A 260 14.95 39.91 12.52
C VAL A 260 16.22 39.13 12.19
N SER A 261 17.38 39.78 12.36
CA SER A 261 18.67 39.11 12.14
C SER A 261 18.90 37.96 13.12
N SER A 262 19.15 36.77 12.59
CA SER A 262 19.48 35.58 13.40
C SER A 262 20.77 35.74 14.22
N ASN A 263 21.69 36.61 13.79
CA ASN A 263 22.90 36.91 14.55
C ASN A 263 22.61 37.80 15.77
N LEU A 264 21.67 38.73 15.66
CA LEU A 264 21.26 39.58 16.78
C LEU A 264 20.48 38.76 17.82
N LEU A 265 19.58 37.89 17.35
CA LEU A 265 18.84 36.98 18.21
C LEU A 265 19.80 36.03 18.96
N ARG A 266 20.77 35.42 18.28
CA ARG A 266 21.78 34.56 18.92
C ARG A 266 22.67 35.28 19.93
N ARG A 267 22.93 36.58 19.74
CA ARG A 267 23.72 37.40 20.67
C ARG A 267 22.88 38.03 21.79
N GLY A 268 21.55 37.85 21.78
CA GLY A 268 20.63 38.50 22.72
C GLY A 268 20.61 40.04 22.60
N ARG A 269 21.01 40.59 21.46
CA ARG A 269 21.11 42.05 21.23
C ARG A 269 19.97 42.55 20.36
N LEU A 270 18.74 42.32 20.81
CA LEU A 270 17.53 42.80 20.14
C LEU A 270 17.07 44.11 20.76
N LYS A 271 16.63 45.03 19.90
CA LYS A 271 15.93 46.25 20.32
C LYS A 271 14.48 45.91 20.67
N ASP A 272 13.84 46.73 21.50
CA ASP A 272 12.48 46.46 21.98
C ASP A 272 11.46 46.24 20.84
N TYR A 273 11.54 47.02 19.74
CA TYR A 273 10.66 46.80 18.58
C TYR A 273 10.89 45.44 17.89
N GLN A 274 12.10 44.87 17.96
CA GLN A 274 12.41 43.56 17.38
C GLN A 274 11.86 42.43 18.25
N TRP A 275 11.79 42.64 19.57
CA TRP A 275 11.06 41.74 20.47
C TRP A 275 9.57 41.76 20.15
N THR A 276 8.98 42.93 19.91
CA THR A 276 7.58 43.07 19.49
C THR A 276 7.30 42.30 18.19
N ASN A 277 8.17 42.43 17.18
CA ASN A 277 8.03 41.69 15.92
C ASN A 277 8.10 40.17 16.10
N LEU A 278 8.98 39.69 16.99
CA LEU A 278 9.07 38.26 17.31
C LEU A 278 7.81 37.76 18.01
N SER A 279 7.27 38.51 18.97
CA SER A 279 6.01 38.16 19.64
C SER A 279 4.86 38.04 18.65
N ILE A 280 4.73 38.99 17.72
CA ILE A 280 3.69 38.95 16.67
C ILE A 280 3.88 37.74 15.73
N ALA A 281 5.13 37.36 15.44
CA ALA A 281 5.43 36.23 14.55
C ALA A 281 5.13 34.86 15.18
N VAL A 282 5.20 34.74 16.51
CA VAL A 282 4.86 33.51 17.25
C VAL A 282 3.35 33.29 17.29
N GLY A 283 2.56 34.36 17.28
CA GLY A 283 1.10 34.33 17.46
C GLY A 283 0.68 35.00 18.77
#